data_AF-A0A445MTY5-F1
#
_entry.id   AF-A0A445MTY5-F1
#
_cell.length_a   1.000
_cell.length_b   1.000
_cell.length_c   1.000
_cell.angle_alpha   90.00
_cell.angle_beta   90.00
_cell.angle_gamma   90.00
#
_symmetry.space_group_name_H-M   'P 1'
#
loop_
_entity.id
_entity.type
_entity.pdbx_description
1 polymer ?
#
loop_
_entity_poly.entity_id
_entity_poly.type
_entity_poly.pdbx_seq_one_letter_code
_entity_poly.pdbx_strand_id
1 'polypeptide(L)'
;MKVKSIRIPQEIDDAVEFVSNLEKIDKTQSFRKLARIGFEFYVAKTYREGRISLREASDLLGLTLSEAIDLLSDMGVRGNIRAEHLLESLNSLS
;
A
#
# COMPACT_ATOMS: atom_id res chain seq x y z
N MET A 1 10.52 -7.87 17.59
CA MET A 1 10.71 -6.78 16.60
C MET A 1 12.19 -6.69 16.24
N LYS A 2 12.53 -6.35 14.99
CA LYS A 2 13.91 -6.04 14.60
C LYS A 2 14.14 -4.54 14.75
N VAL A 3 15.27 -4.15 15.35
CA VAL A 3 15.66 -2.74 15.50
C VAL A 3 16.66 -2.40 14.40
N LYS A 4 16.40 -1.31 13.67
CA LYS A 4 17.31 -0.80 12.64
C LYS A 4 17.53 0.69 12.89
N SER A 5 18.79 1.10 13.01
CA SER A 5 19.15 2.52 13.06
C SER A 5 19.32 3.03 11.63
N ILE A 6 18.61 4.09 11.28
CA ILE A 6 18.64 4.71 9.94
C ILE A 6 18.79 6.21 10.10
N ARG A 7 19.60 6.83 9.23
CA ARG A 7 19.65 8.28 9.09
C ARG A 7 18.49 8.72 8.22
N ILE A 8 17.67 9.63 8.71
CA ILE A 8 16.56 10.21 7.95
C ILE A 8 16.87 11.67 7.60
N PRO A 9 16.45 12.15 6.43
CA PRO A 9 16.46 13.58 6.10
C PRO A 9 15.56 14.39 7.04
N GLN A 10 15.82 15.69 7.16
CA GLN A 10 15.04 16.58 8.04
C GLN A 10 13.57 16.63 7.63
N GLU A 11 13.29 16.62 6.32
CA GLU A 11 11.92 16.69 5.81
C GLU A 11 11.05 15.50 6.25
N ILE A 12 11.68 14.34 6.47
CA ILE A 12 10.98 13.13 6.96
C ILE A 12 10.75 13.23 8.47
N ASP A 13 11.70 13.78 9.23
CA ASP A 13 11.53 13.99 10.67
C ASP A 13 10.40 15.00 10.94
N ASP A 14 10.33 16.07 10.15
CA ASP A 14 9.26 17.07 10.22
C ASP A 14 7.88 16.44 9.93
N ALA A 15 7.79 15.55 8.94
CA ALA A 15 6.56 14.82 8.62
C ALA A 15 6.14 13.87 9.76
N VAL A 16 7.10 13.21 10.41
CA VAL A 16 6.86 12.36 11.57
C VAL A 16 6.36 13.18 12.75
N GLU A 17 6.95 14.34 13.00
CA GLU A 17 6.54 15.25 14.07
C GLU A 17 5.13 15.81 13.82
N PHE A 18 4.79 16.15 12.58
CA PHE A 18 3.44 16.56 12.20
C PHE A 18 2.39 15.49 12.57
N VAL A 19 2.61 14.23 12.18
CA VAL A 19 1.68 13.13 12.47
C VAL A 19 1.62 12.84 13.98
N SER A 20 2.77 12.88 14.65
CA SER A 20 2.86 12.69 16.10
C SER A 20 2.01 13.71 16.86
N ASN A 21 2.06 14.98 16.45
CA ASN A 21 1.26 16.05 17.04
C ASN A 21 -0.23 15.94 16.70
N LEU A 22 -0.56 15.63 15.44
CA LEU A 22 -1.94 15.52 14.97
C LEU A 22 -2.69 14.38 15.68
N GLU A 23 -2.06 13.22 15.80
CA GLU A 23 -2.68 12.01 16.36
C GLU A 23 -2.36 11.79 17.84
N LYS A 24 -1.50 12.63 18.43
CA LYS A 24 -1.05 12.54 19.83
C LYS A 24 -0.42 11.18 20.17
N ILE A 25 0.33 10.62 19.23
CA ILE A 25 1.09 9.37 19.38
C ILE A 25 2.59 9.64 19.32
N ASP A 26 3.43 8.70 19.79
CA ASP A 26 4.88 8.90 19.77
C ASP A 26 5.46 8.94 18.35
N LYS A 27 6.65 9.56 18.20
CA LYS A 27 7.35 9.69 16.92
C LYS A 27 7.64 8.33 16.26
N THR A 28 7.90 7.29 17.04
CA THR A 28 8.20 5.96 16.48
C THR A 28 6.95 5.30 15.91
N GLN A 29 5.80 5.41 16.59
CA GLN A 29 4.52 4.93 16.07
C GLN A 29 4.11 5.72 14.84
N SER A 30 4.30 7.04 14.87
CA SER A 30 4.06 7.93 13.71
C SER A 30 4.90 7.53 12.50
N PHE A 31 6.19 7.28 12.70
CA PHE A 31 7.08 6.80 11.64
C PHE A 31 6.64 5.45 11.07
N ARG A 32 6.27 4.49 11.93
CA ARG A 32 5.78 3.18 11.47
C ARG A 32 4.48 3.31 10.68
N LYS A 33 3.57 4.19 11.12
CA LYS A 33 2.32 4.47 10.44
C LYS A 33 2.57 5.07 9.05
N LEU A 34 3.41 6.10 8.97
CA LEU A 34 3.81 6.70 7.70
C LEU A 34 4.50 5.70 6.77
N ALA A 35 5.38 4.85 7.29
CA ALA A 35 6.03 3.80 6.51
C ALA A 35 5.01 2.78 5.96
N ARG A 36 3.99 2.41 6.75
CA ARG A 36 2.93 1.49 6.30
C ARG A 36 2.09 2.12 5.19
N ILE A 37 1.60 3.35 5.40
CA ILE A 37 0.81 4.08 4.40
C ILE A 37 1.63 4.31 3.12
N GLY A 38 2.90 4.69 3.26
CA GLY A 38 3.81 4.89 2.13
C GLY A 38 4.06 3.61 1.35
N PHE A 39 4.19 2.47 2.04
CA PHE A 39 4.32 1.17 1.39
C PHE A 39 3.04 0.76 0.63
N GLU A 40 1.87 0.93 1.26
CA GLU A 40 0.58 0.67 0.61
C GLU A 40 0.41 1.51 -0.67
N PHE A 41 0.70 2.80 -0.58
CA PHE A 41 0.66 3.69 -1.74
C PHE A 41 1.67 3.31 -2.83
N TYR A 42 2.88 2.88 -2.44
CA TYR A 42 3.90 2.44 -3.38
C TYR A 42 3.47 1.18 -4.15
N VAL A 43 2.90 0.19 -3.44
CA VAL A 43 2.36 -1.02 -4.06
C VAL A 43 1.21 -0.66 -5.00
N ALA A 44 0.27 0.17 -4.54
CA ALA A 44 -0.87 0.61 -5.34
C ALA A 44 -0.43 1.33 -6.63
N LYS A 45 0.55 2.22 -6.54
CA LYS A 45 1.13 2.90 -7.70
C LYS A 45 1.80 1.91 -8.66
N THR A 46 2.56 0.96 -8.14
CA THR A 46 3.27 -0.05 -8.93
C THR A 46 2.30 -0.98 -9.66
N TYR A 47 1.20 -1.36 -9.00
CA TYR A 47 0.10 -2.11 -9.60
C TYR A 47 -0.61 -1.32 -10.71
N ARG A 48 -0.92 -0.04 -10.45
CA ARG A 48 -1.54 0.86 -11.44
C ARG A 48 -0.72 0.98 -12.72
N GLU A 49 0.60 1.01 -12.58
CA GLU A 49 1.54 1.08 -13.69
C GLU A 49 1.73 -0.27 -14.41
N GLY A 50 1.06 -1.34 -13.95
CA GLY A 50 1.12 -2.66 -14.53
C GLY A 50 2.44 -3.40 -14.31
N ARG A 51 3.27 -2.94 -13.37
CA ARG A 51 4.56 -3.57 -13.07
C ARG A 51 4.43 -4.81 -12.18
N ILE A 52 3.33 -4.91 -11.45
CA ILE A 52 2.96 -6.07 -10.63
C ILE A 52 1.50 -6.42 -10.89
N SER A 53 1.17 -7.70 -10.75
CA SER A 53 -0.19 -8.24 -10.76
C SER A 53 -0.93 -7.95 -9.46
N LEU A 54 -2.26 -8.16 -9.47
CA LEU A 54 -3.07 -8.04 -8.26
C LEU A 54 -2.65 -9.06 -7.18
N ARG A 55 -2.25 -10.25 -7.60
CA ARG A 55 -1.76 -11.31 -6.70
C ARG A 55 -0.45 -10.91 -6.02
N GLU A 56 0.50 -10.38 -6.78
CA GLU A 56 1.75 -9.89 -6.20
C GLU A 56 1.49 -8.72 -5.25
N ALA A 57 0.55 -7.83 -5.59
CA ALA A 57 0.14 -6.75 -4.70
C ALA A 57 -0.48 -7.27 -3.38
N SER A 58 -1.38 -8.27 -3.45
CA SER A 58 -2.00 -8.85 -2.26
C SER A 58 -0.97 -9.54 -1.36
N ASP A 59 -0.04 -10.28 -1.96
CA ASP A 59 1.02 -10.99 -1.24
C ASP A 59 1.98 -10.01 -0.54
N LEU A 60 2.36 -8.92 -1.21
CA LEU A 60 3.21 -7.88 -0.65
C LEU A 60 2.55 -7.14 0.52
N LEU A 61 1.24 -6.89 0.43
CA LEU A 61 0.48 -6.19 1.47
C LEU A 61 0.09 -7.10 2.64
N GLY A 62 0.19 -8.43 2.45
CA GLY A 62 -0.27 -9.43 3.40
C GLY A 62 -1.79 -9.49 3.49
N LEU A 63 -2.47 -9.21 2.38
CA LEU A 63 -3.92 -9.15 2.27
C LEU A 63 -4.44 -10.29 1.39
N THR A 64 -5.71 -10.63 1.54
CA THR A 64 -6.41 -11.45 0.54
C THR A 64 -6.61 -10.65 -0.75
N LEU A 65 -6.92 -11.34 -1.85
CA LEU A 65 -7.23 -10.68 -3.12
C LEU A 65 -8.40 -9.70 -3.00
N SER A 66 -9.44 -10.04 -2.23
CA SER A 66 -10.60 -9.17 -2.02
C SER A 66 -10.22 -7.89 -1.27
N GLU A 67 -9.50 -8.03 -0.16
CA GLU A 67 -9.03 -6.88 0.63
C GLU A 67 -8.07 -5.98 -0.17
N ALA A 68 -7.25 -6.57 -1.03
CA ALA A 68 -6.40 -5.82 -1.94
C ALA A 68 -7.22 -5.03 -2.97
N ILE A 69 -8.29 -5.61 -3.54
CA ILE A 69 -9.20 -4.90 -4.45
C ILE A 69 -9.88 -3.73 -3.73
N ASP A 70 -10.38 -3.95 -2.51
CA ASP A 70 -11.03 -2.91 -1.72
C ASP A 70 -10.07 -1.77 -1.41
N LEU A 71 -8.87 -2.08 -0.91
CA LEU A 71 -7.84 -1.09 -0.60
C LEU A 71 -7.39 -0.29 -1.83
N LEU A 72 -7.18 -0.96 -2.97
CA LEU A 72 -6.80 -0.27 -4.22
C LEU A 72 -7.94 0.63 -4.73
N SER A 73 -9.19 0.20 -4.57
CA SER A 73 -10.37 0.99 -4.93
C SER A 73 -10.51 2.23 -4.06
N ASP A 74 -10.33 2.09 -2.75
CA ASP A 74 -10.34 3.20 -1.78
C ASP A 74 -9.23 4.22 -2.05
N MET A 75 -8.06 3.75 -2.50
CA MET A 75 -6.95 4.61 -2.93
C MET A 75 -7.20 5.31 -4.28
N GLY A 76 -8.36 5.12 -4.90
CA GLY A 76 -8.68 5.68 -6.21
C GLY A 76 -7.88 5.07 -7.35
N VAL A 77 -7.19 3.96 -7.10
CA VAL A 77 -6.49 3.17 -8.12
C VAL A 77 -7.53 2.28 -8.78
N ARG A 78 -8.25 2.84 -9.76
CA ARG A 78 -9.06 2.04 -10.69
C ARG A 78 -8.10 1.18 -11.51
N GLY A 79 -8.02 -0.09 -11.15
CA GLY A 79 -6.96 -0.99 -11.58
C GLY A 79 -6.82 -1.12 -13.09
N ASN A 80 -5.60 -1.45 -13.50
CA ASN A 80 -5.22 -2.02 -14.79
C ASN A 80 -5.80 -3.43 -14.99
N ILE A 81 -7.04 -3.68 -14.51
CA ILE A 81 -7.79 -4.89 -14.83
C ILE A 81 -8.14 -4.75 -16.30
N ARG A 82 -7.23 -5.19 -17.16
CA ARG A 82 -7.55 -5.45 -18.56
C ARG A 82 -8.77 -6.34 -18.57
N ALA A 83 -9.80 -5.94 -19.32
CA ALA A 83 -11.06 -6.69 -19.47
C ALA A 83 -10.84 -8.18 -19.75
N GLU A 84 -9.69 -8.51 -20.33
CA GLU A 84 -9.11 -9.83 -20.55
C GLU A 84 -9.14 -10.75 -19.32
N HIS A 85 -8.70 -10.29 -18.14
CA HIS A 85 -8.67 -11.12 -16.92
C HIS A 85 -10.05 -11.30 -16.27
N LEU A 86 -10.96 -10.35 -16.50
CA LEU A 86 -12.33 -10.46 -16.05
C LEU A 86 -13.10 -11.48 -16.91
N LEU A 87 -12.82 -11.51 -18.22
CA LEU A 87 -13.32 -12.54 -19.14
C LEU A 87 -12.78 -13.94 -18.83
N GLU A 88 -11.49 -14.09 -18.50
CA GLU A 88 -10.93 -15.38 -18.08
C GLU A 88 -11.60 -15.92 -16.82
N SER A 89 -11.84 -15.06 -15.83
CA SER A 89 -12.50 -15.45 -14.58
C SER A 89 -13.95 -15.88 -14.84
N LEU A 90 -14.69 -15.17 -15.70
CA LEU A 90 -16.06 -15.53 -16.09
C LEU A 90 -16.12 -16.84 -16.88
N ASN A 91 -15.16 -17.08 -17.78
CA ASN A 91 -15.09 -18.33 -18.55
C ASN A 91 -14.67 -19.53 -17.68
N SER A 92 -13.92 -19.31 -16.61
CA SER A 92 -13.57 -20.39 -15.67
C SER A 92 -14.73 -20.85 -14.78
N LEU A 93 -15.84 -20.08 -14.76
CA LEU A 93 -17.06 -20.36 -14.03
C LEU A 93 -18.17 -20.98 -14.92
N SER A 94 -17.92 -21.16 -16.22
CA SER A 94 -18.82 -21.84 -17.18
C SER A 94 -18.31 -23.23 -17.53
#